data_AF-A0A8J8T0X6-F1
#
_entry.id   AF-A0A8J8T0X6-F1
#
_cell.length_a   1.000
_cell.length_b   1.000
_cell.length_c   1.000
_cell.angle_alpha   90.00
_cell.angle_beta   90.00
_cell.angle_gamma   90.00
#
_symmetry.space_group_name_H-M   'P 1'
#
loop_
_entity.id
_entity.type
_entity.pdbx_description
1 polymer ?
#
loop_
_entity_poly.entity_id
_entity_poly.type
_entity_poly.pdbx_seq_one_letter_code
_entity_poly.pdbx_strand_id
1 'polypeptide(L)'
;MQRIYMKIHGANFRDSFFHIWLRNFYDRPSGRVNRANLFHLGIRSCNFFALSFLMIIASHYATLAHVNFGIIASCLCISTPLNCILMYFLFKEKLTPRHIIGTLIILVGVIFVSLSKGQVHSQILPDSTTQNDRDAFKLISVSLALLTGCLSSTRTLQAKFVSKRYEYSPMDFSIDGGLFCGIVLGVMAMGYWVSGNQGYTWHNFWVTFVSSTLQMITSVIALNAQVKGLAGPTSAIISTNSIIQTILNAIFLAVYPSYMQIIASGIAISGVIIMVLPK
;
A
#
# COMPACT_ATOMS: atom_id res chain seq x y z
N MET A 1 -28.48 25.97 24.87
CA MET A 1 -27.39 24.99 25.14
C MET A 1 -26.19 25.28 24.24
N GLN A 2 -25.45 26.38 24.46
CA GLN A 2 -24.43 26.84 23.49
C GLN A 2 -23.14 27.39 24.12
N ARG A 3 -22.92 27.21 25.43
CA ARG A 3 -21.70 27.67 26.13
C ARG A 3 -21.32 26.77 27.29
N ILE A 4 -21.19 25.46 27.04
CA ILE A 4 -20.44 24.57 27.94
C ILE A 4 -19.23 24.09 27.15
N TYR A 5 -18.38 25.05 26.76
CA TYR A 5 -17.01 24.76 26.36
C TYR A 5 -16.18 24.87 27.64
N MET A 6 -15.70 23.70 28.08
CA MET A 6 -14.75 23.50 29.15
C MET A 6 -13.67 24.58 29.18
N LYS A 7 -13.75 25.45 30.19
CA LYS A 7 -12.65 26.30 30.64
C LYS A 7 -11.82 25.50 31.64
N ILE A 8 -11.26 24.36 31.20
CA ILE A 8 -10.27 23.61 31.99
C ILE A 8 -8.95 24.41 31.90
N HIS A 9 -8.37 24.64 33.07
CA HIS A 9 -7.31 25.61 33.35
C HIS A 9 -6.14 25.68 32.36
N GLY A 10 -5.83 26.90 31.92
CA GLY A 10 -4.46 27.41 31.70
C GLY A 10 -3.66 26.92 30.49
N ALA A 11 -3.90 25.71 29.98
CA ALA A 11 -3.30 25.22 28.74
C ALA A 11 -4.33 25.38 27.61
N ASN A 12 -3.94 25.99 26.49
CA ASN A 12 -4.79 26.13 25.30
C ASN A 12 -5.19 24.74 24.76
N PHE A 13 -6.24 24.13 25.32
CA PHE A 13 -6.82 22.87 24.84
C PHE A 13 -7.23 22.94 23.36
N ARG A 14 -7.47 24.17 22.88
CA ARG A 14 -7.75 24.53 21.49
C ARG A 14 -6.62 24.12 20.52
N ASP A 15 -5.39 24.02 21.02
CA ASP A 15 -4.22 23.62 20.25
C ASP A 15 -3.80 22.16 20.52
N SER A 16 -4.57 21.42 21.33
CA SER A 16 -4.27 20.02 21.56
C SER A 16 -4.48 19.20 20.29
N PHE A 17 -3.59 18.24 20.05
CA PHE A 17 -3.69 17.26 18.97
C PHE A 17 -5.09 16.63 18.90
N PHE A 18 -5.69 16.35 20.05
CA PHE A 18 -7.02 15.75 20.15
C PHE A 18 -8.13 16.66 19.62
N HIS A 19 -8.02 17.98 19.84
CA HIS A 19 -8.98 18.94 19.29
C HIS A 19 -8.85 19.07 17.76
N ILE A 20 -7.62 19.07 17.24
CA ILE A 20 -7.37 19.06 15.79
C ILE A 20 -7.92 17.77 15.15
N TRP A 21 -7.69 16.64 15.80
CA TRP A 21 -8.19 15.33 15.38
C TRP A 21 -9.71 15.26 15.36
N LEU A 22 -10.37 15.63 16.46
CA LEU A 22 -11.83 15.65 16.57
C LEU A 22 -12.48 16.60 15.55
N ARG A 23 -11.82 17.71 15.22
CA ARG A 23 -12.35 18.71 14.29
C ARG A 23 -12.71 18.12 12.92
N ASN A 24 -12.04 17.06 12.46
CA ASN A 24 -12.34 16.42 11.17
C ASN A 24 -13.64 15.58 11.20
N PHE A 25 -14.15 15.26 12.39
CA PHE A 25 -15.37 14.48 12.60
C PHE A 25 -16.61 15.32 12.91
N TYR A 26 -16.46 16.60 13.25
CA TYR A 26 -17.57 17.48 13.58
C TYR A 26 -17.74 18.57 12.54
N ASP A 27 -18.96 18.70 12.04
CA ASP A 27 -19.33 19.81 11.16
C ASP A 27 -19.41 21.11 11.98
N ARG A 28 -18.61 22.11 11.59
CA ARG A 28 -18.43 23.38 12.34
C ARG A 28 -19.73 24.14 12.61
N PRO A 29 -20.61 24.38 11.62
CA PRO A 29 -21.86 25.10 11.83
C PRO A 29 -22.89 24.32 12.65
N SER A 30 -22.99 22.99 12.47
CA SER A 30 -24.05 22.19 13.09
C SER A 30 -23.66 21.53 14.41
N GLY A 31 -22.35 21.41 14.69
CA GLY A 31 -21.83 20.66 15.82
C GLY A 31 -22.14 19.15 15.75
N ARG A 32 -22.64 18.66 14.61
CA ARG A 32 -23.03 17.25 14.43
C ARG A 32 -21.86 16.44 13.90
N VAL A 33 -21.83 15.16 14.26
CA VAL A 33 -20.85 14.20 13.74
C VAL A 33 -21.09 13.99 12.24
N ASN A 34 -20.06 14.21 11.43
CA ASN A 34 -20.07 13.89 10.01
C ASN A 34 -19.97 12.37 9.82
N ARG A 35 -21.13 11.71 9.81
CA ARG A 35 -21.25 10.25 9.63
C ARG A 35 -20.61 9.75 8.34
N ALA A 36 -20.54 10.58 7.28
CA ALA A 36 -19.90 10.20 6.03
C ALA A 36 -18.38 10.08 6.20
N ASN A 37 -17.74 11.02 6.90
CA ASN A 37 -16.31 10.94 7.22
C ASN A 37 -16.00 9.70 8.07
N LEU A 38 -16.83 9.40 9.06
CA LEU A 38 -16.68 8.21 9.91
C LEU A 38 -16.83 6.91 9.10
N PHE A 39 -17.80 6.85 8.21
CA PHE A 39 -18.00 5.69 7.33
C PHE A 39 -16.80 5.47 6.41
N HIS A 40 -16.30 6.53 5.77
CA HIS A 40 -15.11 6.44 4.93
C HIS A 40 -13.87 6.09 5.76
N LEU A 41 -13.73 6.58 6.99
CA LEU A 41 -12.65 6.18 7.89
C LEU A 41 -12.69 4.68 8.20
N GLY A 42 -13.88 4.13 8.46
CA GLY A 42 -14.08 2.69 8.66
C GLY A 42 -13.61 1.89 7.45
N ILE A 43 -14.10 2.22 6.25
CA ILE A 43 -13.66 1.58 5.00
C ILE A 43 -12.15 1.72 4.80
N ARG A 44 -11.59 2.91 5.09
CA ARG A 44 -10.17 3.19 4.93
C ARG A 44 -9.31 2.30 5.82
N SER A 45 -9.75 2.10 7.06
CA SER A 45 -9.09 1.26 8.05
C SER A 45 -9.16 -0.22 7.66
N CYS A 46 -10.33 -0.70 7.22
CA CYS A 46 -10.49 -2.06 6.68
C CYS A 46 -9.59 -2.29 5.46
N ASN A 47 -9.51 -1.34 4.53
CA ASN A 47 -8.61 -1.41 3.38
C ASN A 47 -7.13 -1.42 3.82
N PHE A 48 -6.76 -0.65 4.84
CA PHE A 48 -5.39 -0.61 5.36
C PHE A 48 -4.99 -1.96 5.98
N PHE A 49 -5.89 -2.56 6.77
CA PHE A 49 -5.72 -3.90 7.32
C PHE A 49 -5.61 -4.95 6.21
N ALA A 50 -6.56 -4.96 5.26
CA ALA A 50 -6.59 -5.93 4.17
C ALA A 50 -5.33 -5.85 3.30
N LEU A 51 -4.87 -4.65 2.95
CA LEU A 51 -3.63 -4.46 2.18
C LEU A 51 -2.41 -5.02 2.91
N SER A 52 -2.27 -4.70 4.20
CA SER A 52 -1.15 -5.19 5.02
C SER A 52 -1.19 -6.71 5.16
N PHE A 53 -2.36 -7.26 5.45
CA PHE A 53 -2.56 -8.69 5.62
C PHE A 53 -2.30 -9.49 4.32
N LEU A 54 -2.86 -9.05 3.19
CA LEU A 54 -2.64 -9.69 1.90
C LEU A 54 -1.17 -9.64 1.49
N MET A 55 -0.45 -8.55 1.75
CA MET A 55 0.99 -8.50 1.46
C MET A 55 1.82 -9.41 2.34
N ILE A 56 1.47 -9.58 3.62
CA ILE A 56 2.15 -10.55 4.50
C ILE A 56 1.96 -11.97 3.96
N ILE A 57 0.72 -12.33 3.59
CA ILE A 57 0.43 -13.66 3.03
C ILE A 57 1.12 -13.85 1.67
N ALA A 58 1.07 -12.84 0.80
CA ALA A 58 1.76 -12.89 -0.50
C ALA A 58 3.28 -13.06 -0.32
N SER A 59 3.88 -12.37 0.64
CA SER A 59 5.29 -12.50 1.00
C SER A 59 5.62 -13.91 1.50
N HIS A 60 4.80 -14.46 2.39
CA HIS A 60 4.98 -15.81 2.91
C HIS A 60 4.98 -16.86 1.79
N TYR A 61 3.98 -16.84 0.90
CA TYR A 61 3.93 -17.77 -0.24
C TYR A 61 5.04 -17.50 -1.27
N ALA A 62 5.51 -16.26 -1.43
CA ALA A 62 6.65 -15.95 -2.27
C ALA A 62 7.92 -16.63 -1.75
N THR A 63 8.14 -16.60 -0.42
CA THR A 63 9.25 -17.28 0.23
C THR A 63 9.15 -18.80 0.07
N LEU A 64 7.97 -19.38 0.29
CA LEU A 64 7.75 -20.82 0.06
C LEU A 64 7.96 -21.25 -1.41
N ALA A 65 7.67 -20.35 -2.35
CA ALA A 65 7.89 -20.58 -3.78
C ALA A 65 9.33 -20.26 -4.24
N HIS A 66 10.21 -19.80 -3.35
CA HIS A 66 11.56 -19.30 -3.68
C HIS A 66 11.56 -18.21 -4.76
N VAL A 67 10.55 -17.33 -4.74
CA VAL A 67 10.44 -16.21 -5.68
C VAL A 67 10.90 -14.92 -4.99
N ASN A 68 11.72 -14.13 -5.69
CA ASN A 68 12.13 -12.82 -5.19
C ASN A 68 10.89 -11.94 -4.94
N PHE A 69 10.70 -11.49 -3.70
CA PHE A 69 9.53 -10.72 -3.31
C PHE A 69 9.37 -9.39 -4.05
N GLY A 70 10.46 -8.80 -4.55
CA GLY A 70 10.42 -7.57 -5.37
C GLY A 70 9.66 -7.78 -6.67
N ILE A 71 9.65 -9.01 -7.19
CA ILE A 71 8.88 -9.40 -8.38
C ILE A 71 7.40 -9.47 -8.04
N ILE A 72 7.05 -10.05 -6.90
CA ILE A 72 5.67 -10.06 -6.41
C ILE A 72 5.21 -8.61 -6.15
N ALA A 73 6.07 -7.77 -5.58
CA ALA A 73 5.80 -6.35 -5.40
C ALA A 73 5.62 -5.61 -6.75
N SER A 74 6.28 -6.03 -7.83
CA SER A 74 6.05 -5.47 -9.17
C SER A 74 4.65 -5.72 -9.71
N CYS A 75 3.94 -6.77 -9.24
CA CYS A 75 2.54 -6.97 -9.59
C CYS A 75 1.63 -5.87 -9.00
N LEU A 76 2.06 -5.17 -7.94
CA LEU A 76 1.34 -4.01 -7.39
C LEU A 76 1.27 -2.84 -8.38
N CYS A 77 2.13 -2.83 -9.41
CA CYS A 77 2.08 -1.86 -10.51
C CYS A 77 0.75 -1.87 -11.24
N ILE A 78 -0.07 -2.93 -11.15
CA ILE A 78 -1.46 -2.96 -11.68
C ILE A 78 -2.34 -1.84 -11.10
N SER A 79 -2.00 -1.32 -9.92
CA SER A 79 -2.69 -0.16 -9.35
C SER A 79 -2.55 1.10 -10.21
N THR A 80 -1.46 1.24 -10.98
CA THR A 80 -1.20 2.39 -11.86
C THR A 80 -2.19 2.49 -13.03
N PRO A 81 -2.38 1.48 -13.90
CA PRO A 81 -3.40 1.49 -14.93
C PRO A 81 -4.80 1.69 -14.36
N LEU A 82 -5.13 1.01 -13.25
CA LEU A 82 -6.42 1.16 -12.60
C LEU A 82 -6.65 2.59 -12.12
N ASN A 83 -5.65 3.21 -11.48
CA ASN A 83 -5.71 4.61 -11.09
C ASN A 83 -5.87 5.53 -12.30
N CYS A 84 -5.12 5.34 -13.40
CA CYS A 84 -5.30 6.13 -14.62
C CYS A 84 -6.75 6.06 -15.14
N ILE A 85 -7.29 4.85 -15.26
CA ILE A 85 -8.64 4.61 -15.80
C ILE A 85 -9.71 5.20 -14.87
N LEU A 86 -9.69 4.86 -13.58
CA LEU A 86 -10.69 5.31 -12.61
C LEU A 86 -10.68 6.84 -12.46
N MET A 87 -9.50 7.46 -12.47
CA MET A 87 -9.37 8.90 -12.26
C MET A 87 -9.77 9.70 -13.51
N TYR A 88 -9.56 9.13 -14.70
CA TYR A 88 -10.11 9.66 -15.94
C TYR A 88 -11.64 9.69 -15.90
N PHE A 89 -12.29 8.58 -15.53
CA PHE A 89 -13.76 8.51 -15.52
C PHE A 89 -14.40 9.33 -14.38
N LEU A 90 -13.87 9.26 -13.15
CA LEU A 90 -14.51 9.85 -11.97
C LEU A 90 -14.11 11.30 -11.71
N PHE A 91 -12.88 11.69 -12.05
CA PHE A 91 -12.37 13.04 -11.78
C PHE A 91 -12.03 13.83 -13.04
N LYS A 92 -12.26 13.26 -14.24
CA LYS A 92 -11.97 13.87 -15.54
C LYS A 92 -10.53 14.35 -15.67
N GLU A 93 -9.58 13.59 -15.11
CA GLU A 93 -8.16 13.90 -15.25
C GLU A 93 -7.72 13.75 -16.70
N LYS A 94 -7.05 14.78 -17.24
CA LYS A 94 -6.59 14.77 -18.64
C LYS A 94 -5.38 13.84 -18.78
N LEU A 95 -5.58 12.68 -19.40
CA LEU A 95 -4.49 11.77 -19.73
C LEU A 95 -3.85 12.19 -21.06
N THR A 96 -2.53 12.37 -21.05
CA THR A 96 -1.77 12.58 -22.29
C THR A 96 -1.57 11.24 -23.00
N PRO A 97 -1.36 11.21 -24.33
CA PRO A 97 -1.05 9.97 -25.06
C PRO A 97 0.16 9.23 -24.47
N ARG A 98 1.15 9.96 -23.95
CA ARG A 98 2.32 9.36 -23.25
C ARG A 98 1.89 8.56 -22.01
N HIS A 99 0.92 9.05 -21.24
CA HIS A 99 0.39 8.33 -20.08
C HIS A 99 -0.27 7.00 -20.50
N ILE A 100 -1.01 7.00 -21.61
CA ILE A 100 -1.69 5.80 -22.13
C ILE A 100 -0.64 4.78 -22.60
N ILE A 101 0.35 5.20 -23.38
CA ILE A 101 1.43 4.33 -23.86
C ILE A 101 2.19 3.71 -22.69
N GLY A 102 2.63 4.53 -21.73
CA GLY A 102 3.35 4.02 -20.55
C GLY A 102 2.50 3.06 -19.71
N THR A 103 1.19 3.33 -19.59
CA THR A 103 0.25 2.43 -18.91
C THR A 103 0.14 1.06 -19.60
N LEU A 104 0.07 1.04 -20.94
CA LEU A 104 0.04 -0.21 -21.72
C LEU A 104 1.34 -1.00 -21.56
N ILE A 105 2.49 -0.32 -21.57
CA ILE A 105 3.80 -0.95 -21.38
C ILE A 105 3.90 -1.59 -19.98
N ILE A 106 3.44 -0.90 -18.94
CA ILE A 106 3.39 -1.45 -17.57
C ILE A 106 2.52 -2.71 -17.52
N LEU A 107 1.35 -2.71 -18.16
CA LEU A 107 0.47 -3.88 -18.22
C LEU A 107 1.16 -5.09 -18.87
N VAL A 108 1.86 -4.89 -19.99
CA VAL A 108 2.63 -5.95 -20.65
C VAL A 108 3.73 -6.48 -19.72
N GLY A 109 4.46 -5.60 -19.03
CA GLY A 109 5.46 -5.99 -18.05
C GLY A 109 4.89 -6.87 -16.93
N VAL A 110 3.74 -6.49 -16.36
CA VAL A 110 3.06 -7.29 -15.31
C VAL A 110 2.64 -8.67 -15.83
N ILE A 111 2.13 -8.76 -17.07
CA ILE A 111 1.79 -10.05 -17.71
C ILE A 111 3.04 -10.91 -17.90
N PHE A 112 4.17 -10.32 -18.30
CA PHE A 112 5.42 -11.08 -18.47
C PHE A 112 5.97 -11.58 -17.14
N VAL A 113 5.84 -10.78 -16.07
CA VAL A 113 6.20 -11.20 -14.72
C VAL A 113 5.37 -12.41 -14.28
N SER A 114 4.04 -12.38 -14.50
CA SER A 114 3.15 -13.48 -14.10
C SER A 114 3.41 -14.77 -14.88
N LEU A 115 3.85 -14.68 -16.14
CA LEU A 115 4.18 -15.83 -16.99
C LEU A 115 5.62 -16.36 -16.80
N SER A 116 6.50 -15.59 -16.15
CA SER A 116 7.89 -16.02 -15.94
C SER A 116 7.94 -17.33 -15.14
N LYS A 117 8.90 -18.23 -15.40
CA LYS A 117 9.17 -19.39 -14.54
C LYS A 117 10.19 -19.01 -13.46
N GLY A 118 9.99 -19.50 -12.24
CA GLY A 118 10.95 -19.29 -11.15
C GLY A 118 12.19 -20.16 -11.39
N GLN A 119 13.39 -19.62 -11.19
CA GLN A 119 14.60 -20.44 -11.17
C GLN A 119 14.80 -20.97 -9.76
N VAL A 120 14.72 -22.29 -9.61
CA VAL A 120 15.07 -22.95 -8.35
C VAL A 120 16.60 -22.97 -8.27
N HIS A 121 17.18 -22.11 -7.43
CA HIS A 121 18.54 -22.34 -6.94
C HIS A 121 18.43 -23.22 -5.70
N SER A 122 18.72 -24.50 -5.91
CA SER A 122 18.57 -25.59 -4.96
C SER A 122 19.57 -25.49 -3.81
N GLN A 123 19.36 -24.61 -2.83
CA GLN A 123 20.15 -24.63 -1.60
C GLN A 123 19.30 -24.30 -0.36
N ILE A 124 19.27 -25.27 0.58
CA ILE A 124 19.13 -25.15 2.05
C ILE A 124 17.85 -25.66 2.75
N LEU A 125 16.69 -25.86 2.10
CA LEU A 125 15.50 -26.41 2.81
C LEU A 125 15.26 -27.90 2.51
N PRO A 126 14.92 -28.73 3.53
CA PRO A 126 14.65 -30.16 3.35
C PRO A 126 13.45 -30.35 2.42
N ASP A 127 13.72 -30.95 1.26
CA ASP A 127 12.93 -30.84 0.05
C ASP A 127 11.82 -31.91 -0.02
N SER A 128 10.80 -31.78 0.83
CA SER A 128 9.56 -32.57 0.69
C SER A 128 8.50 -31.88 -0.18
N THR A 129 8.80 -30.71 -0.73
CA THR A 129 7.81 -29.88 -1.45
C THR A 129 7.92 -30.17 -2.95
N THR A 130 6.85 -30.71 -3.54
CA THR A 130 6.84 -31.09 -4.96
C THR A 130 6.95 -29.83 -5.82
N GLN A 131 7.52 -29.93 -7.04
CA GLN A 131 7.55 -28.82 -8.00
C GLN A 131 6.15 -28.21 -8.23
N ASN A 132 5.12 -29.06 -8.26
CA ASN A 132 3.72 -28.64 -8.37
C ASN A 132 3.28 -27.72 -7.22
N ASP A 133 3.74 -27.99 -5.99
CA ASP A 133 3.38 -27.18 -4.82
C ASP A 133 4.02 -25.78 -4.91
N ARG A 134 5.27 -25.72 -5.40
CA ARG A 134 5.98 -24.44 -5.59
C ARG A 134 5.31 -23.57 -6.65
N ASP A 135 4.88 -24.18 -7.75
CA ASP A 135 4.14 -23.47 -8.80
C ASP A 135 2.78 -22.98 -8.30
N ALA A 136 2.10 -23.77 -7.44
CA ALA A 136 0.86 -23.35 -6.78
C ALA A 136 1.09 -22.17 -5.81
N PHE A 137 2.10 -22.23 -4.93
CA PHE A 137 2.43 -21.13 -4.02
C PHE A 137 2.78 -19.84 -4.75
N LYS A 138 3.52 -19.96 -5.87
CA LYS A 138 3.81 -18.83 -6.74
C LYS A 138 2.55 -18.20 -7.29
N LEU A 139 1.63 -19.01 -7.85
CA LEU A 139 0.37 -18.50 -8.39
C LEU A 139 -0.44 -17.78 -7.33
N ILE A 140 -0.56 -18.38 -6.13
CA ILE A 140 -1.25 -17.77 -4.98
C ILE A 140 -0.62 -16.41 -4.64
N SER A 141 0.70 -16.33 -4.52
CA SER A 141 1.42 -15.09 -4.22
C SER A 141 1.16 -13.99 -5.26
N VAL A 142 1.21 -14.34 -6.56
CA VAL A 142 0.91 -13.40 -7.65
C VAL A 142 -0.55 -12.94 -7.61
N SER A 143 -1.50 -13.85 -7.42
CA SER A 143 -2.92 -13.51 -7.31
C SER A 143 -3.21 -12.57 -6.15
N LEU A 144 -2.61 -12.81 -4.98
CA LEU A 144 -2.74 -11.95 -3.80
C LEU A 144 -2.11 -10.57 -4.03
N ALA A 145 -0.97 -10.50 -4.72
CA ALA A 145 -0.34 -9.23 -5.07
C ALA A 145 -1.19 -8.42 -6.08
N LEU A 146 -1.78 -9.07 -7.08
CA LEU A 146 -2.70 -8.40 -8.00
C LEU A 146 -3.94 -7.86 -7.27
N LEU A 147 -4.53 -8.66 -6.38
CA LEU A 147 -5.64 -8.22 -5.53
C LEU A 147 -5.25 -7.03 -4.64
N THR A 148 -4.05 -7.06 -4.08
CA THR A 148 -3.49 -5.95 -3.30
C THR A 148 -3.34 -4.70 -4.17
N GLY A 149 -2.89 -4.83 -5.41
CA GLY A 149 -2.82 -3.73 -6.37
C GLY A 149 -4.20 -3.11 -6.65
N CYS A 150 -5.24 -3.93 -6.81
CA CYS A 150 -6.62 -3.46 -6.96
C CYS A 150 -7.10 -2.68 -5.73
N LEU A 151 -6.87 -3.21 -4.51
CA LEU A 151 -7.21 -2.53 -3.25
C LEU A 151 -6.40 -1.25 -3.04
N SER A 152 -5.16 -1.19 -3.54
CA SER A 152 -4.35 0.02 -3.49
C SER A 152 -4.97 1.13 -4.36
N SER A 153 -5.57 0.76 -5.50
CA SER A 153 -6.29 1.70 -6.36
C SER A 153 -7.59 2.20 -5.71
N THR A 154 -8.37 1.32 -5.08
CA THR A 154 -9.58 1.75 -4.34
C THR A 154 -9.24 2.70 -3.19
N ARG A 155 -8.12 2.46 -2.51
CA ARG A 155 -7.57 3.37 -1.48
C ARG A 155 -7.27 4.76 -2.04
N THR A 156 -6.58 4.87 -3.17
CA THR A 156 -6.26 6.17 -3.78
C THR A 156 -7.52 6.88 -4.26
N LEU A 157 -8.46 6.14 -4.87
CA LEU A 157 -9.77 6.64 -5.27
C LEU A 157 -10.55 7.21 -4.09
N GLN A 158 -10.66 6.44 -3.00
CA GLN A 158 -11.37 6.86 -1.80
C GLN A 158 -10.75 8.13 -1.21
N ALA A 159 -9.42 8.19 -1.06
CA ALA A 159 -8.76 9.36 -0.51
C ALA A 159 -9.00 10.62 -1.35
N LYS A 160 -8.96 10.50 -2.68
CA LYS A 160 -9.23 11.63 -3.58
C LYS A 160 -10.69 12.07 -3.56
N PHE A 161 -11.61 11.11 -3.50
CA PHE A 161 -13.04 11.36 -3.40
C PHE A 161 -13.37 12.13 -2.13
N VAL A 162 -12.89 11.64 -0.97
CA VAL A 162 -13.14 12.27 0.32
C VAL A 162 -12.51 13.66 0.38
N SER A 163 -11.29 13.82 -0.16
CA SER A 163 -10.62 15.12 -0.21
C SER A 163 -11.38 16.16 -1.05
N LYS A 164 -11.90 15.77 -2.21
CA LYS A 164 -12.66 16.70 -3.08
C LYS A 164 -14.08 16.97 -2.58
N ARG A 165 -14.74 16.00 -1.94
CA ARG A 165 -16.16 16.12 -1.57
C ARG A 165 -16.39 16.63 -0.15
N TYR A 166 -15.54 16.24 0.79
CA TYR A 166 -15.70 16.55 2.23
C TYR A 166 -14.56 17.40 2.79
N GLU A 167 -13.65 17.88 1.93
CA GLU A 167 -12.49 18.71 2.31
C GLU A 167 -11.59 18.08 3.38
N TYR A 168 -11.64 16.75 3.53
CA TYR A 168 -10.78 16.02 4.45
C TYR A 168 -9.37 15.96 3.86
N SER A 169 -8.40 16.53 4.56
CA SER A 169 -6.99 16.42 4.22
C SER A 169 -6.60 14.95 3.98
N PRO A 170 -6.00 14.59 2.83
CA PRO A 170 -5.58 13.21 2.56
C PRO A 170 -4.58 12.66 3.56
N MET A 171 -3.76 13.55 4.12
CA MET A 171 -2.76 13.22 5.14
C MET A 171 -3.45 12.80 6.44
N ASP A 172 -4.34 13.64 6.96
CA ASP A 172 -5.11 13.38 8.18
C ASP A 172 -5.95 12.11 8.00
N PHE A 173 -6.63 11.97 6.85
CA PHE A 173 -7.43 10.78 6.54
C PHE A 173 -6.60 9.48 6.54
N SER A 174 -5.33 9.55 6.12
CA SER A 174 -4.44 8.39 6.17
C SER A 174 -3.89 8.11 7.57
N ILE A 175 -3.57 9.15 8.33
CA ILE A 175 -3.10 9.03 9.72
C ILE A 175 -4.21 8.44 10.59
N ASP A 176 -5.43 8.94 10.46
CA ASP A 176 -6.58 8.51 11.23
C ASP A 176 -6.93 7.05 10.93
N GLY A 177 -6.91 6.66 9.65
CA GLY A 177 -7.14 5.26 9.25
C GLY A 177 -6.03 4.33 9.72
N GLY A 178 -4.78 4.79 9.69
CA GLY A 178 -3.63 4.05 10.21
C GLY A 178 -3.69 3.88 11.72
N LEU A 179 -4.06 4.93 12.46
CA LEU A 179 -4.22 4.91 13.91
C LEU A 179 -5.34 3.95 14.34
N PHE A 180 -6.51 4.05 13.70
CA PHE A 180 -7.64 3.17 14.02
C PHE A 180 -7.29 1.69 13.75
N CYS A 181 -6.68 1.41 12.60
CA CYS A 181 -6.19 0.06 12.29
C CYS A 181 -5.12 -0.40 13.30
N GLY A 182 -4.19 0.49 13.68
CA GLY A 182 -3.11 0.21 14.62
C GLY A 182 -3.61 -0.11 16.02
N ILE A 183 -4.65 0.57 16.50
CA ILE A 183 -5.28 0.27 17.81
C ILE A 183 -5.87 -1.14 17.80
N VAL A 184 -6.65 -1.49 16.77
CA VAL A 184 -7.26 -2.82 16.65
C VAL A 184 -6.20 -3.91 16.60
N LEU A 185 -5.19 -3.73 15.74
CA LEU A 185 -4.06 -4.66 15.62
C LEU A 185 -3.23 -4.75 16.90
N GLY A 186 -3.06 -3.64 17.62
CA GLY A 186 -2.34 -3.59 18.89
C GLY A 186 -3.02 -4.44 19.96
N VAL A 187 -4.35 -4.40 20.05
CA VAL A 187 -5.11 -5.26 20.97
C VAL A 187 -4.92 -6.74 20.62
N MET A 188 -5.00 -7.09 19.34
CA MET A 188 -4.76 -8.47 18.88
C MET A 188 -3.32 -8.92 19.19
N ALA A 189 -2.33 -8.08 18.91
CA ALA A 189 -0.92 -8.34 19.17
C ALA A 189 -0.64 -8.56 20.67
N MET A 190 -1.25 -7.77 21.55
CA MET A 190 -1.16 -7.98 23.00
C MET A 190 -1.72 -9.34 23.42
N GLY A 191 -2.85 -9.76 22.85
CA GLY A 191 -3.42 -11.09 23.11
C GLY A 191 -2.46 -12.23 22.75
N TYR A 192 -1.82 -12.15 21.58
CA TYR A 192 -0.82 -13.14 21.16
C TYR A 192 0.46 -13.10 22.01
N TRP A 193 0.89 -11.92 22.45
CA TRP A 193 2.02 -11.77 23.35
C TRP A 193 1.77 -12.46 24.70
N VAL A 194 0.61 -12.21 25.32
CA VAL A 194 0.21 -12.82 26.59
C VAL A 194 0.06 -14.34 26.46
N SER A 195 -0.32 -14.83 25.29
CA SER A 195 -0.44 -16.28 25.02
C SER A 195 0.91 -16.99 24.87
N GLY A 196 2.04 -16.29 24.96
CA GLY A 196 3.37 -16.88 24.88
C GLY A 196 3.78 -17.36 23.49
N ASN A 197 3.26 -16.75 22.42
CA ASN A 197 3.61 -17.12 21.06
C ASN A 197 5.08 -16.80 20.76
N GLN A 198 5.85 -17.80 20.31
CA GLN A 198 7.31 -17.69 20.10
C GLN A 198 7.71 -16.63 19.05
N GLY A 199 6.82 -16.26 18.14
CA GLY A 199 7.09 -15.22 17.14
C GLY A 199 7.17 -13.80 17.72
N TYR A 200 6.61 -13.59 18.92
CA TYR A 200 6.53 -12.30 19.58
C TYR A 200 7.74 -12.10 20.49
N THR A 201 8.88 -11.77 19.88
CA THR A 201 10.12 -11.41 20.58
C THR A 201 10.33 -9.89 20.57
N TRP A 202 11.10 -9.37 21.54
CA TRP A 202 11.48 -7.96 21.58
C TRP A 202 12.24 -7.51 20.33
N HIS A 203 13.06 -8.39 19.78
CA HIS A 203 13.77 -8.14 18.53
C HIS A 203 12.78 -7.91 17.38
N ASN A 204 11.85 -8.84 17.18
CA ASN A 204 10.84 -8.72 16.12
C ASN A 204 9.95 -7.49 16.32
N PHE A 205 9.59 -7.19 17.57
CA PHE A 205 8.83 -5.98 17.90
C PHE A 205 9.52 -4.71 17.40
N TRP A 206 10.80 -4.51 17.72
CA TRP A 206 11.53 -3.30 17.32
C TRP A 206 11.74 -3.22 15.80
N VAL A 207 12.07 -4.33 15.16
CA VAL A 207 12.22 -4.39 13.70
C VAL A 207 10.90 -4.04 13.01
N THR A 208 9.78 -4.62 13.46
CA THR A 208 8.45 -4.35 12.92
C THR A 208 8.01 -2.91 13.21
N PHE A 209 8.32 -2.36 14.39
CA PHE A 209 7.98 -0.99 14.75
C PHE A 209 8.67 0.03 13.84
N VAL A 210 9.99 -0.10 13.65
CA VAL A 210 10.77 0.81 12.79
C VAL A 210 10.31 0.69 11.34
N SER A 211 10.17 -0.55 10.83
CA SER A 211 9.70 -0.81 9.46
C SER A 211 8.31 -0.22 9.21
N SER A 212 7.36 -0.46 10.13
CA SER A 212 5.97 0.04 10.00
C SER A 212 5.90 1.56 10.07
N THR A 213 6.75 2.20 10.88
CA THR A 213 6.81 3.67 10.99
C THR A 213 7.29 4.29 9.68
N LEU A 214 8.40 3.79 9.12
CA LEU A 214 8.93 4.25 7.83
C LEU A 214 7.95 3.99 6.69
N GLN A 215 7.29 2.83 6.70
CA GLN A 215 6.25 2.48 5.74
C GLN A 215 5.05 3.43 5.84
N MET A 216 4.62 3.79 7.05
CA MET A 216 3.52 4.73 7.25
C MET A 216 3.86 6.12 6.73
N ILE A 217 5.05 6.66 7.06
CA ILE A 217 5.53 7.96 6.56
C ILE A 217 5.51 7.97 5.03
N THR A 218 6.11 6.94 4.42
CA THR A 218 6.15 6.79 2.95
C THR A 218 4.75 6.70 2.36
N SER A 219 3.86 5.92 2.98
CA SER A 219 2.48 5.76 2.50
C SER A 219 1.68 7.06 2.60
N VAL A 220 1.88 7.87 3.64
CA VAL A 220 1.19 9.15 3.83
C VAL A 220 1.66 10.15 2.77
N ILE A 221 2.97 10.28 2.57
CA ILE A 221 3.55 11.17 1.55
C ILE A 221 3.09 10.75 0.16
N ALA A 222 3.18 9.46 -0.16
CA ALA A 222 2.75 8.88 -1.43
C ALA A 222 1.27 9.14 -1.71
N LEU A 223 0.38 8.91 -0.74
CA LEU A 223 -1.05 9.15 -0.91
C LEU A 223 -1.36 10.63 -1.10
N ASN A 224 -0.73 11.51 -0.31
CA ASN A 224 -0.91 12.95 -0.45
C ASN A 224 -0.45 13.43 -1.84
N ALA A 225 0.66 12.90 -2.37
CA ALA A 225 1.11 13.19 -3.72
C ALA A 225 0.11 12.69 -4.78
N GLN A 226 -0.43 11.47 -4.65
CA GLN A 226 -1.42 10.92 -5.58
C GLN A 226 -2.74 11.71 -5.59
N VAL A 227 -3.19 12.19 -4.43
CA VAL A 227 -4.44 12.95 -4.33
C VAL A 227 -4.28 14.36 -4.89
N LYS A 228 -3.19 15.05 -4.56
CA LYS A 228 -2.91 16.42 -5.03
C LYS A 228 -2.44 16.48 -6.49
N GLY A 229 -1.73 15.45 -6.95
CA GLY A 229 -1.23 15.32 -8.33
C GLY A 229 -2.14 14.51 -9.24
N LEU A 230 -1.61 14.18 -10.43
CA LEU A 230 -2.22 13.21 -11.34
C LEU A 230 -1.94 11.81 -10.79
N ALA A 231 -2.99 11.12 -10.36
CA ALA A 231 -2.84 9.90 -9.56
C ALA A 231 -2.11 8.79 -10.34
N GLY A 232 -2.35 8.69 -11.65
CA GLY A 232 -1.67 7.73 -12.53
C GLY A 232 -0.15 7.90 -12.56
N PRO A 233 0.38 9.01 -13.11
CA PRO A 233 1.81 9.30 -13.12
C PRO A 233 2.48 9.23 -11.74
N THR A 234 1.83 9.77 -10.69
CA THR A 234 2.38 9.68 -9.34
C THR A 234 2.46 8.23 -8.84
N SER A 235 1.45 7.40 -9.13
CA SER A 235 1.49 5.95 -8.81
C SER A 235 2.58 5.22 -9.58
N ALA A 236 2.83 5.60 -10.83
CA ALA A 236 3.91 5.05 -11.63
C ALA A 236 5.28 5.33 -10.97
N ILE A 237 5.51 6.57 -10.52
CA ILE A 237 6.73 6.96 -9.79
C ILE A 237 6.90 6.12 -8.52
N ILE A 238 5.85 6.00 -7.71
CA ILE A 238 5.88 5.21 -6.46
C ILE A 238 6.18 3.72 -6.74
N SER A 239 5.68 3.20 -7.87
CA SER A 239 5.88 1.80 -8.25
C SER A 239 7.34 1.45 -8.59
N THR A 240 8.21 2.43 -8.83
CA THR A 240 9.65 2.20 -9.03
C THR A 240 10.35 1.60 -7.80
N ASN A 241 9.76 1.68 -6.62
CA ASN A 241 10.29 1.07 -5.40
C ASN A 241 10.48 -0.46 -5.52
N SER A 242 9.70 -1.16 -6.34
CA SER A 242 9.84 -2.61 -6.53
C SER A 242 11.23 -2.99 -7.10
N ILE A 243 11.87 -2.09 -7.83
CA ILE A 243 13.23 -2.26 -8.36
C ILE A 243 14.23 -2.32 -7.22
N ILE A 244 14.15 -1.34 -6.31
CA ILE A 244 15.01 -1.25 -5.13
C ILE A 244 14.81 -2.50 -4.28
N GLN A 245 13.56 -2.92 -4.05
CA GLN A 245 13.28 -4.16 -3.32
C GLN A 245 13.86 -5.41 -3.99
N THR A 246 13.81 -5.49 -5.32
CA THR A 246 14.40 -6.61 -6.07
C THR A 246 15.91 -6.66 -5.89
N ILE A 247 16.58 -5.51 -5.95
CA ILE A 247 18.03 -5.37 -5.73
C ILE A 247 18.39 -5.75 -4.29
N LEU A 248 17.67 -5.22 -3.30
CA LEU A 248 17.92 -5.53 -1.89
C LEU A 248 17.73 -7.02 -1.61
N ASN A 249 16.69 -7.65 -2.14
CA ASN A 249 16.49 -9.10 -1.98
C ASN A 249 17.60 -9.92 -2.64
N ALA A 250 18.11 -9.49 -3.80
CA ALA A 250 19.22 -10.16 -4.44
C ALA A 250 20.51 -10.07 -3.60
N ILE A 251 20.76 -8.92 -2.95
CA ILE A 251 21.95 -8.70 -2.11
C ILE A 251 21.83 -9.42 -0.76
N PHE A 252 20.72 -9.25 -0.05
CA PHE A 252 20.58 -9.71 1.33
C PHE A 252 20.06 -11.15 1.46
N LEU A 253 19.24 -11.62 0.52
CA LEU A 253 18.64 -12.95 0.57
C LEU A 253 19.23 -13.92 -0.47
N ALA A 254 20.16 -13.45 -1.31
CA ALA A 254 20.73 -14.21 -2.42
C ALA A 254 19.67 -14.81 -3.37
N VAL A 255 18.48 -14.20 -3.44
CA VAL A 255 17.38 -14.63 -4.34
C VAL A 255 17.44 -13.82 -5.63
N TYR A 256 18.13 -14.35 -6.63
CA TYR A 256 18.29 -13.68 -7.91
C TYR A 256 17.04 -13.80 -8.80
N PRO A 257 16.59 -12.71 -9.43
CA PRO A 257 15.51 -12.76 -10.42
C PRO A 257 15.97 -13.51 -11.68
N SER A 258 15.07 -14.28 -12.29
CA SER A 258 15.35 -14.93 -13.57
C SER A 258 15.47 -13.90 -14.71
N TYR A 259 16.17 -14.25 -15.79
CA TYR A 259 16.34 -13.35 -16.94
C TYR A 259 15.01 -12.80 -17.49
N MET A 260 13.97 -13.64 -17.54
CA MET A 260 12.63 -13.20 -17.95
C MET A 260 12.03 -12.17 -17.00
N GLN A 261 12.26 -12.32 -15.69
CA GLN A 261 11.78 -11.39 -14.67
C GLN A 261 12.53 -10.05 -14.73
N ILE A 262 13.82 -10.08 -15.03
CA ILE A 262 14.63 -8.87 -15.27
C ILE A 262 14.10 -8.12 -16.49
N ILE A 263 13.88 -8.81 -17.61
CA ILE A 263 13.33 -8.21 -18.84
C ILE A 263 11.94 -7.61 -18.57
N ALA A 264 11.06 -8.37 -17.92
CA ALA A 264 9.71 -7.93 -17.61
C ALA A 264 9.69 -6.69 -16.70
N SER A 265 10.57 -6.68 -15.69
CA SER A 265 10.77 -5.53 -14.81
C SER A 265 11.29 -4.33 -15.61
N GLY A 266 12.26 -4.53 -16.49
CA GLY A 266 12.79 -3.51 -17.39
C GLY A 266 11.70 -2.87 -18.26
N ILE A 267 10.82 -3.69 -18.84
CA ILE A 267 9.66 -3.23 -19.62
C ILE A 267 8.75 -2.36 -18.73
N ALA A 268 8.37 -2.84 -17.54
CA ALA A 268 7.54 -2.05 -16.64
C ALA A 268 8.17 -0.68 -16.27
N ILE A 269 9.48 -0.66 -15.99
CA ILE A 269 10.24 0.55 -15.67
C ILE A 269 10.24 1.54 -16.84
N SER A 270 10.50 1.05 -18.06
CA SER A 270 10.47 1.89 -19.26
C SER A 270 9.10 2.57 -19.45
N GLY A 271 8.01 1.85 -19.15
CA GLY A 271 6.66 2.39 -19.15
C GLY A 271 6.50 3.53 -18.13
N VAL A 272 7.03 3.36 -16.91
CA VAL A 272 7.05 4.42 -15.90
C VAL A 272 7.85 5.64 -16.37
N ILE A 273 9.05 5.44 -16.95
CA ILE A 273 9.88 6.55 -17.45
C ILE A 273 9.14 7.35 -18.52
N ILE A 274 8.48 6.68 -19.47
CA ILE A 274 7.67 7.32 -20.51
C ILE A 274 6.53 8.16 -19.92
N MET A 275 5.92 7.72 -18.81
CA MET A 275 4.87 8.47 -18.13
C MET A 275 5.39 9.73 -17.42
N VAL A 276 6.64 9.72 -16.96
CA VAL A 276 7.21 10.77 -16.09
C VAL A 276 7.92 11.87 -16.89
N LEU A 277 8.44 11.56 -18.08
CA LEU A 277 9.22 12.51 -18.87
C LEU A 277 8.41 13.80 -19.21
N PRO A 278 8.96 14.99 -18.89
CA PRO A 278 8.32 16.26 -19.22
C PRO A 278 8.16 16.43 -20.74
N LYS A 279 7.23 17.29 -21.14
CA LYS A 279 6.89 17.49 -22.56
C LYS A 279 8.07 17.97 -23.38
#